data_AF-X8A2C4-F1
#
_entry.id   AF-X8A2C4-F1
#
_cell.length_a   1.000
_cell.length_b   1.000
_cell.length_c   1.000
_cell.angle_alpha   90.00
_cell.angle_beta   90.00
_cell.angle_gamma   90.00
#
_symmetry.space_group_name_H-M   'P 1'
#
loop_
_entity.id
_entity.type
_entity.pdbx_description
1 polymer ?
#
loop_
_entity_poly.entity_id
_entity_poly.type
_entity_poly.pdbx_seq_one_letter_code
_entity_poly.pdbx_strand_id
1 'polypeptide(L)'
;MAKGIILVESRPSSPEREDEYNTWYDEVHLGELVALDGFVSARRLRPVDGDGPYMAIYEIEGDDLQAILDNMIANGPQLHMSDALQLDPPPIPRLLETTTECSG
;
A
#
# COMPACT_ATOMS: atom_id res chain seq x y z
N MET A 1 6.30 17.02 -12.42
CA MET A 1 6.17 15.62 -12.00
C MET A 1 4.69 15.27 -12.01
N ALA A 2 4.34 14.12 -12.57
CA ALA A 2 3.00 13.56 -12.47
C ALA A 2 2.73 13.13 -11.02
N LYS A 3 1.47 13.20 -10.59
CA LYS A 3 1.04 12.75 -9.28
C LYS A 3 0.10 11.57 -9.44
N GLY A 4 0.19 10.63 -8.53
CA GLY A 4 -0.69 9.47 -8.54
C GLY A 4 -0.79 8.84 -7.17
N ILE A 5 -1.57 7.77 -7.12
CA ILE A 5 -1.64 6.88 -5.97
C ILE A 5 -1.45 5.43 -6.39
N ILE A 6 -0.87 4.64 -5.49
CA ILE A 6 -0.97 3.18 -5.52
C ILE A 6 -1.99 2.78 -4.46
N LEU A 7 -3.10 2.17 -4.90
CA LEU A 7 -4.12 1.62 -4.02
C LEU A 7 -3.90 0.11 -3.86
N VAL A 8 -3.88 -0.37 -2.62
CA VAL A 8 -3.76 -1.81 -2.31
C VAL A 8 -4.87 -2.20 -1.35
N GLU A 9 -5.69 -3.18 -1.75
CA GLU A 9 -6.58 -3.88 -0.83
C GLU A 9 -5.85 -5.07 -0.22
N SER A 10 -5.94 -5.24 1.10
CA SER A 10 -5.33 -6.37 1.78
C SER A 10 -6.19 -6.84 2.96
N ARG A 11 -5.98 -8.08 3.36
CA ARG A 11 -6.66 -8.73 4.48
C ARG A 11 -5.64 -9.42 5.37
N PRO A 12 -5.91 -9.56 6.68
CA PRO A 12 -5.18 -10.52 7.49
C PRO A 12 -5.41 -11.95 6.95
N SER A 13 -4.45 -12.83 7.15
CA SER A 13 -4.51 -14.23 6.70
C SER A 13 -5.60 -15.03 7.40
N SER A 14 -5.99 -14.61 8.62
CA SER A 14 -7.17 -15.09 9.34
C SER A 14 -7.62 -14.02 10.34
N PRO A 15 -8.87 -14.07 10.85
CA PRO A 15 -9.37 -13.11 11.83
C PRO A 15 -8.52 -13.01 13.11
N GLU A 16 -7.95 -14.12 13.57
CA GLU A 16 -7.15 -14.18 14.80
C GLU A 16 -5.79 -13.49 14.66
N ARG A 17 -5.37 -13.19 13.43
CA ARG A 17 -4.08 -12.55 13.10
C ARG A 17 -4.22 -11.09 12.72
N GLU A 18 -5.39 -10.50 12.90
CA GLU A 18 -5.65 -9.11 12.55
C GLU A 18 -4.72 -8.14 13.29
N ASP A 19 -4.47 -8.34 14.58
CA ASP A 19 -3.57 -7.49 15.37
C ASP A 19 -2.11 -7.59 14.88
N GLU A 20 -1.65 -8.80 14.56
CA GLU A 20 -0.31 -9.06 14.03
C GLU A 20 -0.14 -8.42 12.64
N TYR A 21 -1.14 -8.60 11.77
CA TYR A 21 -1.21 -7.97 10.45
C TYR A 21 -1.15 -6.44 10.55
N ASN A 22 -1.93 -5.83 11.45
CA ASN A 22 -1.95 -4.38 11.62
C ASN A 22 -0.63 -3.85 12.21
N THR A 23 -0.07 -4.51 13.21
CA THR A 23 1.22 -4.14 13.81
C THR A 23 2.34 -4.17 12.77
N TRP A 24 2.41 -5.26 12.00
CA TRP A 24 3.37 -5.38 10.89
C TRP A 24 3.20 -4.25 9.87
N TYR A 25 1.97 -3.97 9.45
CA TYR A 25 1.71 -2.97 8.43
C TYR A 25 2.11 -1.57 8.90
N ASP A 26 1.73 -1.21 10.12
CA ASP A 26 1.85 0.14 10.66
C ASP A 26 3.27 0.45 11.14
N GLU A 27 3.97 -0.51 11.76
CA GLU A 27 5.31 -0.30 12.33
C GLU A 27 6.45 -0.63 11.37
N VAL A 28 6.19 -1.44 10.33
CA VAL A 28 7.21 -1.93 9.41
C VAL A 28 6.87 -1.57 7.96
N HIS A 29 5.86 -2.22 7.39
CA HIS A 29 5.67 -2.24 5.94
C HIS A 29 5.40 -0.86 5.31
N LEU A 30 4.56 -0.03 5.96
CA LEU A 30 4.27 1.33 5.53
C LEU A 30 5.54 2.18 5.44
N GLY A 31 6.38 2.11 6.47
CA GLY A 31 7.62 2.88 6.55
C GLY A 31 8.62 2.48 5.46
N GLU A 32 8.75 1.19 5.19
CA GLU A 32 9.64 0.67 4.14
C GLU A 32 9.22 1.15 2.75
N LEU A 33 7.92 1.15 2.45
CA LEU A 33 7.41 1.60 1.16
C LEU A 33 7.55 3.11 0.99
N VAL A 34 7.23 3.90 2.03
CA VAL A 34 7.39 5.36 1.98
C VAL A 34 8.86 5.78 1.83
N ALA A 35 9.81 4.93 2.25
CA ALA A 35 11.24 5.19 2.07
C ALA A 35 11.74 4.96 0.63
N LEU A 36 10.94 4.34 -0.25
CA LEU A 36 11.30 4.14 -1.66
C LEU A 36 11.23 5.46 -2.43
N ASP A 37 12.11 5.61 -3.42
CA ASP A 37 12.11 6.78 -4.29
C ASP A 37 10.78 6.91 -5.06
N GLY A 38 10.26 8.13 -5.12
CA GLY A 38 8.96 8.46 -5.71
C GLY A 38 7.75 8.31 -4.78
N PHE A 39 7.89 7.76 -3.56
CA PHE A 39 6.83 7.75 -2.55
C PHE A 39 6.84 9.03 -1.71
N VAL A 40 5.67 9.62 -1.50
CA VAL A 40 5.48 10.90 -0.80
C VAL A 40 4.87 10.70 0.58
N SER A 41 3.79 9.92 0.63
CA SER A 41 3.06 9.66 1.87
C SER A 41 2.31 8.34 1.76
N ALA A 42 1.84 7.83 2.89
CA ALA A 42 0.95 6.69 2.90
C ALA A 42 -0.07 6.80 4.03
N ARG A 43 -1.24 6.21 3.81
CA ARG A 43 -2.29 6.07 4.82
C ARG A 43 -2.97 4.72 4.70
N ARG A 44 -3.40 4.20 5.85
CA ARG A 44 -4.25 3.02 5.92
C ARG A 44 -5.66 3.36 6.36
N LEU A 45 -6.60 2.62 5.81
CA LEU A 45 -8.02 2.73 6.09
C LEU A 45 -8.56 1.35 6.43
N ARG A 46 -9.44 1.31 7.41
CA ARG A 46 -10.21 0.12 7.79
C ARG A 46 -11.67 0.32 7.39
N PRO A 47 -12.40 -0.76 7.06
CA PRO A 47 -13.85 -0.68 6.84
C PRO A 47 -14.56 -0.23 8.13
N VAL A 48 -15.60 0.60 7.98
CA VAL A 48 -16.35 1.16 9.13
C VAL A 48 -17.36 0.16 9.68
N ASP A 49 -17.96 -0.64 8.81
CA ASP A 49 -18.87 -1.73 9.16
C ASP A 49 -18.14 -3.00 9.64
N GLY A 50 -16.80 -3.00 9.56
CA GLY A 50 -15.96 -4.14 9.91
C GLY A 50 -15.97 -5.25 8.85
N ASP A 51 -16.58 -5.02 7.69
CA ASP A 51 -16.63 -6.00 6.60
C ASP A 51 -15.73 -5.54 5.43
N GLY A 52 -15.00 -6.49 4.84
CA GLY A 52 -14.14 -6.23 3.70
C GLY A 52 -12.65 -5.97 4.03
N PRO A 53 -11.87 -5.57 3.02
CA PRO A 53 -10.43 -5.42 3.15
C PRO A 53 -10.05 -4.09 3.81
N TYR A 54 -8.87 -4.07 4.43
CA TYR A 54 -8.15 -2.84 4.68
C TYR A 54 -7.65 -2.26 3.36
N MET A 55 -7.53 -0.93 3.30
CA MET A 55 -6.93 -0.23 2.16
C MET A 55 -5.64 0.46 2.59
N ALA A 56 -4.60 0.32 1.80
CA ALA A 56 -3.45 1.21 1.84
C ALA A 56 -3.46 2.12 0.61
N ILE A 57 -3.25 3.41 0.83
CA ILE A 57 -3.09 4.42 -0.22
C ILE A 57 -1.69 4.99 -0.07
N TYR A 58 -0.86 4.81 -1.08
CA TYR A 58 0.45 5.44 -1.19
C TYR A 58 0.34 6.59 -2.19
N GLU A 59 0.70 7.79 -1.78
CA GLU A 59 0.85 8.92 -2.68
C GLU A 59 2.24 8.89 -3.30
N ILE A 60 2.30 9.04 -4.62
CA ILE A 60 3.54 9.01 -5.39
C ILE A 60 3.64 10.24 -6.30
N GLU A 61 4.87 10.67 -6.56
CA GLU A 61 5.16 11.78 -7.45
C GLU A 61 6.46 11.50 -8.23
N GLY A 62 6.43 11.71 -9.54
CA GLY A 62 7.59 11.54 -10.41
C GLY A 62 7.27 11.79 -11.88
N ASP A 63 8.28 11.73 -12.75
CA ASP A 63 8.08 11.95 -14.19
C ASP A 63 7.51 10.71 -14.91
N ASP A 64 7.69 9.52 -14.33
CA ASP A 64 7.13 8.25 -14.79
C ASP A 64 6.57 7.46 -13.60
N LEU A 65 5.23 7.45 -13.46
CA LEU A 65 4.55 6.75 -12.37
C LEU A 65 4.67 5.22 -12.50
N GLN A 66 4.80 4.68 -13.71
CA GLN A 66 4.96 3.25 -13.92
C GLN A 66 6.34 2.80 -13.44
N ALA A 67 7.39 3.59 -13.70
CA ALA A 67 8.73 3.32 -13.19
C ALA A 67 8.79 3.26 -11.66
N ILE A 68 7.99 4.09 -10.95
CA ILE A 68 7.88 4.04 -9.49
C ILE A 68 7.23 2.73 -9.03
N LEU A 69 6.15 2.29 -9.68
CA LEU A 69 5.53 1.00 -9.38
C LEU A 69 6.49 -0.17 -9.66
N ASP A 70 7.21 -0.14 -10.78
CA ASP A 70 8.17 -1.18 -11.15
C ASP A 70 9.32 -1.25 -10.15
N ASN A 71 9.79 -0.10 -9.66
CA ASN A 71 10.78 -0.02 -8.57
C ASN A 71 10.24 -0.64 -7.27
N MET A 72 9.00 -0.37 -6.90
CA MET A 72 8.35 -1.00 -5.75
C MET A 72 8.31 -2.53 -5.90
N ILE A 73 7.89 -3.04 -7.05
CA ILE A 73 7.83 -4.49 -7.33
C ILE A 73 9.23 -5.12 -7.27
N ALA A 74 10.24 -4.47 -7.87
CA ALA A 74 11.62 -4.96 -7.87
C ALA A 74 12.23 -5.00 -6.46
N ASN A 75 11.84 -4.08 -5.57
CA ASN A 75 12.27 -4.08 -4.17
C ASN A 75 11.43 -5.01 -3.27
N GLY A 76 10.33 -5.57 -3.77
CA GLY A 76 9.46 -6.50 -3.02
C GLY A 76 10.20 -7.59 -2.23
N PRO A 77 11.21 -8.29 -2.80
CA PRO A 77 11.98 -9.31 -2.08
C PRO A 77 12.82 -8.79 -0.90
N GLN A 78 13.04 -7.48 -0.80
CA GLN A 78 13.80 -6.84 0.28
C GLN A 78 12.88 -6.31 1.39
N LEU A 79 11.58 -6.19 1.13
CA LEU A 79 10.61 -5.74 2.12
C LEU A 79 10.38 -6.84 3.16
N HIS A 80 10.19 -6.44 4.41
CA HIS A 80 9.80 -7.38 5.45
C HIS A 80 8.34 -7.72 5.24
N MET A 81 8.07 -8.93 4.71
CA MET A 81 6.72 -9.46 4.58
C MET A 81 6.33 -10.26 5.82
N SER A 82 5.06 -10.17 6.21
CA SER A 82 4.48 -11.02 7.26
C SER A 82 3.59 -12.08 6.63
N ASP A 83 3.62 -13.30 7.17
CA ASP A 83 2.67 -14.35 6.84
C ASP A 83 1.28 -14.06 7.40
N ALA A 84 1.11 -13.03 8.25
CA ALA A 84 -0.19 -12.51 8.69
C ALA A 84 -0.95 -11.80 7.57
N LEU A 85 -0.31 -11.54 6.43
CA LEU A 85 -0.97 -11.05 5.22
C LEU A 85 -1.60 -12.20 4.44
N GLN A 86 -2.85 -12.03 3.99
CA GLN A 86 -3.45 -12.97 3.02
C GLN A 86 -2.73 -12.86 1.67
N LEU A 87 -2.15 -13.98 1.20
CA LEU A 87 -1.41 -14.06 -0.07
C LEU A 87 -2.12 -14.89 -1.16
N ASP A 88 -3.28 -15.49 -0.87
CA ASP A 88 -4.08 -16.23 -1.83
C ASP A 88 -5.56 -15.77 -1.80
N PRO A 89 -6.03 -14.97 -2.78
CA PRO A 89 -5.20 -14.30 -3.78
C PRO A 89 -4.31 -13.22 -3.13
N PRO A 90 -3.17 -12.87 -3.76
CA PRO A 90 -2.29 -11.84 -3.24
C PRO A 90 -2.90 -10.45 -3.44
N PRO A 91 -2.51 -9.45 -2.61
CA PRO A 91 -2.85 -8.06 -2.86
C PRO A 91 -2.32 -7.60 -4.22
N ILE A 92 -3.14 -6.85 -4.96
CA ILE A 92 -2.78 -6.33 -6.28
C ILE A 92 -2.64 -4.81 -6.17
N PRO A 93 -1.43 -4.25 -6.38
CA PRO A 93 -1.26 -2.80 -6.45
C PRO A 93 -1.96 -2.24 -7.68
N ARG A 94 -2.83 -1.24 -7.46
CA ARG A 94 -3.48 -0.50 -8.53
C ARG A 94 -2.89 0.90 -8.63
N LEU A 95 -2.12 1.12 -9.70
CA LEU A 95 -1.58 2.43 -10.05
C LEU A 95 -2.66 3.32 -10.65
N LEU A 96 -2.77 4.55 -10.16
CA LEU A 96 -3.75 5.54 -10.59
C LEU A 96 -3.08 6.90 -10.72
N GLU A 97 -3.27 7.56 -11.86
CA GLU A 97 -2.84 8.94 -12.06
C GLU A 97 -3.91 9.91 -11.54
N THR A 98 -3.48 10.99 -10.90
CA THR A 98 -4.37 12.07 -10.48
C THR A 98 -4.75 12.92 -11.69
N THR A 99 -6.03 12.89 -12.07
CA THR A 99 -6.54 13.69 -13.20
C THR A 99 -7.00 15.08 -12.76
N THR A 100 -7.62 15.17 -11.59
CA THR A 100 -8.13 16.41 -10.99
C THR A 100 -8.04 16.30 -9.48
N GLU A 101 -7.56 17.36 -8.82
CA GLU A 101 -7.55 17.50 -7.37
C GLU A 101 -8.29 18.79 -7.00
N CYS A 102 -9.26 18.69 -6.10
CA CYS A 102 -10.02 19.83 -5.59
C CYS A 102 -9.81 19.93 -4.07
N SER A 103 -9.07 20.95 -3.64
CA SER A 103 -8.93 21.31 -2.22
C SER A 103 -9.90 22.45 -1.89
N GLY A 104 -10.64 22.30 -0.79
CA GLY A 104 -11.61 23.29 -0.29
C GLY A 104 -10.98 24.40 0.54
#